data_AF-C9VXL9-F1
#
_entry.id   AF-C9VXL9-F1
#
_cell.length_a   1.000
_cell.length_b   1.000
_cell.length_c   1.000
_cell.angle_alpha   90.00
_cell.angle_beta   90.00
_cell.angle_gamma   90.00
#
_symmetry.space_group_name_H-M   'P 1'
#
loop_
_entity.id
_entity.type
_entity.pdbx_description
1 polymer ?
#
loop_
_entity_poly.entity_id
_entity_poly.type
_entity_poly.pdbx_seq_one_letter_code
_entity_poly.pdbx_strand_id
1 'polypeptide(L)'
;MRILVGLIVAVAVNAIPNSKPSGFYCGSLDTSPKGRTDIGISMSDSHEFDIKATSISYTSGSVRSGIEHGVPYSYDDSTKYVTVTDTSKLQDLITKIDASLKASDLARLRYDGTRLFVVALKNSPLDRC
;
A
#
# COMPACT_ATOMS: atom_id res chain seq x y z
N MET A 1 -23.80 -30.94 48.88
CA MET A 1 -23.09 -30.94 47.59
C MET A 1 -23.20 -29.55 46.98
N ARG A 2 -22.09 -28.81 46.84
CA ARG A 2 -22.06 -27.47 46.22
C ARG A 2 -21.57 -27.65 44.77
N ILE A 3 -22.42 -27.36 43.80
CA ILE A 3 -22.06 -27.41 42.38
C ILE A 3 -21.41 -26.08 42.03
N LEU A 4 -20.10 -26.09 41.82
CA LEU A 4 -19.35 -24.96 41.28
C LEU A 4 -19.62 -24.93 39.78
N VAL A 5 -20.51 -24.06 39.32
CA VAL A 5 -20.72 -23.81 37.89
C VAL A 5 -19.57 -22.92 37.43
N GLY A 6 -18.55 -23.55 36.84
CA GLY A 6 -17.44 -22.85 36.19
C GLY A 6 -17.95 -22.06 34.99
N LEU A 7 -17.89 -20.73 35.09
CA LEU A 7 -18.16 -19.81 34.00
C LEU A 7 -17.05 -19.96 32.95
N ILE A 8 -17.36 -20.62 31.83
CA ILE A 8 -16.48 -20.65 30.66
C ILE A 8 -16.63 -19.29 29.97
N VAL A 9 -15.66 -18.41 30.19
CA VAL A 9 -15.54 -17.17 29.41
C VAL A 9 -15.03 -17.58 28.02
N ALA A 10 -15.95 -17.80 27.10
CA ALA A 10 -15.64 -17.86 25.68
C ALA A 10 -15.19 -16.46 25.26
N VAL A 11 -13.87 -16.25 25.18
CA VAL A 11 -13.32 -15.07 24.51
C VAL A 11 -13.65 -15.27 23.03
N ALA A 12 -14.74 -14.66 22.58
CA ALA A 12 -14.98 -14.45 21.17
C ALA A 12 -13.84 -13.55 20.68
N VAL A 13 -12.79 -14.17 20.15
CA VAL A 13 -11.80 -13.46 19.36
C VAL A 13 -12.60 -12.92 18.19
N ASN A 14 -12.90 -11.62 18.21
CA ASN A 14 -13.41 -10.92 17.05
C ASN A 14 -12.37 -11.12 15.95
N ALA A 15 -12.57 -12.15 15.14
CA ALA A 15 -11.89 -12.34 13.88
C ALA A 15 -12.40 -11.21 12.99
N ILE A 16 -11.84 -10.01 13.17
CA ILE A 16 -11.69 -9.10 12.04
C ILE A 16 -11.02 -10.00 11.00
N PRO A 17 -11.63 -10.26 9.84
CA PRO A 17 -10.97 -11.05 8.83
C PRO A 17 -9.69 -10.28 8.51
N ASN A 18 -8.57 -10.78 9.03
CA ASN A 18 -7.22 -10.32 8.74
C ASN A 18 -6.87 -10.76 7.30
N SER A 19 -7.80 -10.56 6.37
CA SER A 19 -7.61 -10.92 4.98
C SER A 19 -6.45 -10.09 4.44
N LYS A 20 -5.56 -10.73 3.68
CA LYS A 20 -4.55 -10.03 2.88
C LYS A 20 -5.20 -8.88 2.10
N PRO A 21 -4.47 -7.78 1.85
CA PRO A 21 -5.03 -6.68 1.06
C PRO A 21 -5.42 -7.19 -0.34
N SER A 22 -6.56 -6.70 -0.82
CA SER A 22 -7.09 -7.07 -2.13
C SER A 22 -7.97 -5.96 -2.69
N GLY A 23 -8.02 -5.89 -4.02
CA GLY A 23 -8.74 -4.85 -4.75
C GLY A 23 -7.86 -3.68 -5.15
N PHE A 24 -8.50 -2.56 -5.49
CA PHE A 24 -7.83 -1.37 -5.99
C PHE A 24 -7.73 -0.31 -4.89
N TYR A 25 -6.57 0.32 -4.79
CA TYR A 25 -6.28 1.36 -3.81
C TYR A 25 -5.70 2.55 -4.52
N CYS A 26 -6.18 3.76 -4.24
CA CYS A 26 -5.68 4.96 -4.88
C CYS A 26 -5.60 6.14 -3.92
N GLY A 27 -4.68 7.07 -4.23
CA GLY A 27 -4.45 8.23 -3.39
C GLY A 27 -3.40 9.16 -3.96
N SER A 28 -3.26 10.30 -3.32
CA SER A 28 -2.38 11.38 -3.75
C SER A 28 -1.29 11.59 -2.72
N LEU A 29 -0.05 11.53 -3.18
CA LEU A 29 1.14 11.71 -2.38
C LEU A 29 1.68 13.11 -2.63
N ASP A 30 1.78 13.91 -1.57
CA ASP A 30 2.43 15.20 -1.64
C ASP A 30 3.96 15.00 -1.71
N THR A 31 4.55 15.42 -2.82
CA THR A 31 6.00 15.37 -3.07
C THR A 31 6.59 16.78 -3.09
N SER A 32 5.99 17.67 -2.29
CA SER A 32 6.41 19.05 -2.11
C SER A 32 7.90 19.19 -1.77
N PRO A 33 8.53 20.29 -2.25
CA PRO A 33 7.93 21.40 -3.00
C PRO A 33 7.76 21.11 -4.51
N LYS A 34 8.18 19.94 -4.98
CA LYS A 34 8.35 19.67 -6.41
C LYS A 34 7.07 19.31 -7.13
N GLY A 35 6.09 18.76 -6.42
CA GLY A 35 4.87 18.31 -7.06
C GLY A 35 3.96 17.47 -6.18
N ARG A 36 3.08 16.76 -6.87
CA ARG A 36 2.23 15.70 -6.33
C ARG A 36 2.35 14.47 -7.21
N THR A 37 2.24 13.30 -6.61
CA THR A 37 2.18 12.03 -7.32
C THR A 37 0.89 11.30 -6.95
N ASP A 38 0.02 11.08 -7.94
CA ASP A 38 -1.14 10.22 -7.78
C ASP A 38 -0.73 8.76 -8.01
N ILE A 39 -1.17 7.87 -7.14
CA ILE A 39 -0.87 6.43 -7.20
C ILE A 39 -2.17 5.64 -7.20
N GLY A 40 -2.21 4.58 -8.00
CA GLY A 40 -3.19 3.50 -7.95
C GLY A 40 -2.49 2.15 -7.89
N ILE A 41 -2.86 1.29 -6.95
CA ILE A 41 -2.34 -0.06 -6.77
C ILE A 41 -3.48 -1.06 -6.89
N SER A 42 -3.35 -2.02 -7.79
CA SER A 42 -4.31 -3.12 -7.96
C SER A 42 -3.70 -4.43 -7.43
N MET A 43 -4.27 -4.95 -6.35
CA MET A 43 -3.88 -6.20 -5.72
C MET A 43 -4.90 -7.29 -6.06
N SER A 44 -4.74 -7.91 -7.23
CA SER A 44 -5.55 -9.04 -7.69
C SER A 44 -5.00 -10.39 -7.23
N ASP A 45 -3.70 -10.48 -6.96
CA ASP A 45 -3.02 -11.66 -6.44
C ASP A 45 -2.28 -11.38 -5.12
N SER A 46 -1.96 -12.45 -4.41
CA SER A 46 -1.27 -12.45 -3.12
C SER A 46 0.27 -12.32 -3.18
N HIS A 47 0.86 -12.29 -4.38
CA HIS A 47 2.31 -12.24 -4.59
C HIS A 47 2.74 -11.05 -5.46
N GLU A 48 1.84 -10.51 -6.27
CA GLU A 48 2.14 -9.40 -7.16
C GLU A 48 0.99 -8.38 -7.22
N PHE A 49 1.33 -7.12 -7.50
CA PHE A 49 0.36 -6.06 -7.77
C PHE A 49 0.73 -5.25 -9.01
N ASP A 50 -0.26 -4.60 -9.60
CA ASP A 50 -0.04 -3.59 -10.63
C ASP A 50 -0.04 -2.21 -9.99
N ILE A 51 0.82 -1.31 -10.46
CA ILE A 51 0.90 0.06 -9.98
C ILE A 51 0.89 1.06 -11.12
N LYS A 52 -0.07 1.99 -11.07
CA LYS A 52 -0.16 3.15 -11.94
C LYS A 52 0.21 4.39 -11.14
N ALA A 53 0.97 5.29 -11.75
CA ALA A 53 1.30 6.56 -11.13
C ALA A 53 1.26 7.71 -12.12
N THR A 54 0.93 8.91 -11.62
CA THR A 54 0.97 10.17 -12.36
C THR A 54 1.71 11.21 -11.52
N SER A 55 2.82 11.74 -12.04
CA SER A 55 3.57 12.84 -11.45
C SER A 55 3.12 14.17 -12.03
N ILE A 56 2.88 15.17 -11.18
CA ILE A 56 2.52 16.54 -11.54
C ILE A 56 3.54 17.48 -10.92
N SER A 57 4.38 18.09 -11.75
CA SER A 57 5.38 19.08 -11.32
C SER A 57 4.72 20.43 -11.02
N TYR A 58 4.91 20.97 -9.82
CA TYR A 58 4.43 22.31 -9.47
C TYR A 58 5.26 23.42 -10.10
N THR A 59 6.54 23.16 -10.38
CA THR A 59 7.44 24.16 -10.95
C THR A 59 7.22 24.32 -12.45
N SER A 60 7.01 23.23 -13.18
CA SER A 60 6.89 23.24 -14.65
C SER A 60 5.47 23.00 -15.18
N GLY A 61 4.54 22.59 -14.32
CA GLY A 61 3.20 22.14 -14.73
C GLY A 61 3.20 20.83 -15.53
N SER A 62 4.34 20.16 -15.67
CA SER A 62 4.47 18.93 -16.44
C SER A 62 3.73 17.78 -15.76
N VAL A 63 2.97 17.02 -16.56
CA VAL A 63 2.26 15.81 -16.11
C VAL A 63 2.85 14.61 -16.85
N ARG A 64 3.23 13.58 -16.10
CA ARG A 64 3.73 12.32 -16.66
C ARG A 64 3.08 11.15 -15.97
N SER A 65 2.72 10.12 -16.74
CA SER A 65 2.05 8.94 -16.22
C SER A 65 2.72 7.65 -16.66
N GLY A 66 2.61 6.63 -15.85
CA GLY A 66 3.17 5.31 -16.10
C GLY A 66 2.39 4.23 -15.39
N ILE A 67 2.62 3.00 -15.82
CA ILE A 67 2.09 1.78 -15.20
C ILE A 67 3.17 0.72 -15.28
N GLU A 68 3.28 -0.07 -14.22
CA GLU A 68 4.07 -1.30 -14.17
C GLU A 68 3.20 -2.42 -13.62
N HIS A 69 3.37 -3.60 -14.20
CA HIS A 69 2.55 -4.78 -13.89
C HIS A 69 3.37 -5.82 -13.15
N GLY A 70 2.72 -6.60 -12.29
CA GLY A 70 3.35 -7.73 -11.62
C GLY A 70 4.53 -7.33 -10.72
N VAL A 71 4.38 -6.28 -9.93
CA VAL A 71 5.38 -5.86 -8.93
C VAL A 71 5.33 -6.87 -7.77
N PRO A 72 6.41 -7.64 -7.53
CA PRO A 72 6.37 -8.71 -6.55
C PRO A 72 6.41 -8.15 -5.13
N TYR A 73 5.60 -8.73 -4.25
CA TYR A 73 5.53 -8.34 -2.84
C TYR A 73 5.36 -9.56 -1.93
N SER A 74 5.71 -9.37 -0.66
CA SER A 74 5.34 -10.24 0.44
C SER A 74 4.44 -9.50 1.41
N TYR A 75 3.51 -10.22 2.04
CA TYR A 75 2.65 -9.67 3.07
C TYR A 75 2.82 -10.45 4.37
N ASP A 76 3.15 -9.71 5.43
CA ASP A 76 3.31 -10.23 6.78
C ASP A 76 2.03 -9.98 7.59
N ASP A 77 1.32 -11.07 7.89
CA ASP A 77 0.07 -11.02 8.64
C ASP A 77 0.23 -10.53 10.08
N SER A 78 1.39 -10.69 10.69
CA SER A 78 1.63 -10.27 12.08
C SER A 78 1.82 -8.75 12.19
N THR A 79 2.48 -8.15 11.21
CA THR A 79 2.82 -6.73 11.19
C THR A 79 1.95 -5.88 10.27
N LYS A 80 1.18 -6.55 9.39
CA LYS A 80 0.36 -5.94 8.34
C LYS A 80 1.15 -5.15 7.31
N TYR A 81 2.44 -5.46 7.14
CA TYR A 81 3.27 -4.85 6.10
C TYR A 81 3.15 -5.60 4.79
N VAL A 82 2.97 -4.84 3.71
CA VAL A 82 3.22 -5.23 2.33
C VAL A 82 4.61 -4.73 1.97
N THR A 83 5.52 -5.63 1.64
CA THR A 83 6.91 -5.29 1.30
C THR A 83 7.20 -5.76 -0.12
N VAL A 84 7.53 -4.83 -1.00
CA VAL A 84 8.00 -5.13 -2.36
C VAL A 84 9.34 -5.85 -2.27
N THR A 85 9.43 -7.02 -2.89
CA THR A 85 10.59 -7.92 -2.79
C THR A 85 11.63 -7.65 -3.88
N ASP A 86 11.21 -7.06 -5.01
CA ASP A 86 12.09 -6.51 -6.04
C ASP A 86 11.57 -5.13 -6.48
N THR A 87 12.40 -4.11 -6.29
CA THR A 87 12.06 -2.72 -6.57
C THR A 87 12.39 -2.27 -8.00
N SER A 88 12.91 -3.15 -8.87
CA SER A 88 13.28 -2.84 -10.25
C SER A 88 12.14 -2.14 -11.01
N LYS A 89 10.94 -2.73 -10.99
CA LYS A 89 9.74 -2.16 -11.63
C LYS A 89 9.32 -0.82 -11.01
N LEU A 90 9.45 -0.65 -9.69
CA LEU A 90 9.18 0.65 -9.06
C LEU A 90 10.18 1.72 -9.52
N GLN A 91 11.44 1.35 -9.69
CA GLN A 91 12.48 2.24 -10.21
C GLN A 91 12.20 2.65 -11.65
N ASP A 92 11.79 1.69 -12.49
CA ASP A 92 11.40 1.95 -13.88
C ASP A 92 10.20 2.90 -13.95
N LEU A 93 9.17 2.65 -13.14
CA LEU A 93 7.99 3.53 -13.05
C LEU A 93 8.37 4.95 -12.66
N ILE A 94 9.15 5.12 -11.59
CA ILE A 94 9.57 6.44 -11.09
C ILE A 94 10.38 7.20 -12.13
N THR A 95 11.27 6.49 -12.83
CA THR A 95 12.08 7.06 -13.92
C THR A 95 11.19 7.50 -15.08
N LYS A 96 10.22 6.66 -15.47
CA LYS A 96 9.26 6.93 -16.55
C LYS A 96 8.41 8.17 -16.30
N ILE A 97 7.94 8.34 -15.05
CA ILE A 97 7.12 9.49 -14.67
C ILE A 97 7.92 10.70 -14.19
N ASP A 98 9.26 10.58 -14.10
CA ASP A 98 10.15 11.63 -13.59
C ASP A 98 9.66 12.19 -12.24
N ALA A 99 9.21 11.29 -11.35
CA ALA A 99 8.73 11.66 -10.03
C ALA A 99 9.91 11.95 -9.10
N SER A 100 9.75 12.95 -8.22
CA SER A 100 10.70 13.18 -7.13
C SER A 100 10.48 12.20 -5.96
N LEU A 101 10.45 10.91 -6.27
CA LEU A 101 10.34 9.80 -5.32
C LEU A 101 11.49 8.82 -5.57
N LYS A 102 11.75 7.95 -4.59
CA LYS A 102 12.63 6.79 -4.76
C LYS A 102 11.79 5.52 -4.77
N ALA A 103 12.28 4.47 -5.44
CA ALA A 103 11.60 3.17 -5.45
C ALA A 103 11.37 2.65 -4.02
N SER A 104 12.33 2.90 -3.12
CA SER A 104 12.22 2.56 -1.69
C SER A 104 11.10 3.29 -0.96
N ASP A 105 10.64 4.46 -1.43
CA ASP A 105 9.53 5.19 -0.79
C ASP A 105 8.20 4.45 -0.97
N LEU A 106 8.06 3.70 -2.07
CA LEU A 106 6.88 2.90 -2.41
C LEU A 106 7.04 1.41 -2.07
N ALA A 107 8.24 0.99 -1.63
CA ALA A 107 8.55 -0.41 -1.41
C ALA A 107 7.92 -1.00 -0.13
N ARG A 108 7.46 -0.16 0.80
CA ARG A 108 6.86 -0.63 2.06
C ARG A 108 5.54 0.08 2.33
N LEU A 109 4.47 -0.70 2.34
CA LEU A 109 3.12 -0.25 2.66
C LEU A 109 2.61 -0.94 3.92
N ARG A 110 1.71 -0.30 4.65
CA ARG A 110 0.98 -0.92 5.77
C ARG A 110 -0.49 -1.07 5.38
N TYR A 111 -1.10 -2.20 5.71
CA TYR A 111 -2.54 -2.42 5.54
C TYR A 111 -3.25 -2.32 6.89
N ASP A 112 -4.35 -1.56 7.00
CA ASP A 112 -5.15 -1.51 8.25
C ASP A 112 -6.40 -2.39 8.23
N GLY A 113 -6.61 -3.16 7.16
CA GLY A 113 -7.85 -3.90 6.92
C GLY A 113 -8.80 -3.19 5.96
N THR A 114 -8.56 -1.93 5.61
CA THR A 114 -9.38 -1.15 4.67
C THR A 114 -8.55 -0.35 3.67
N ARG A 115 -7.38 0.15 4.07
CA ARG A 115 -6.54 1.06 3.30
C ARG A 115 -5.09 0.63 3.31
N LEU A 116 -4.35 1.08 2.30
CA LEU A 116 -2.89 1.00 2.29
C LEU A 116 -2.31 2.33 2.76
N PHE A 117 -1.17 2.28 3.43
CA PHE A 117 -0.42 3.46 3.85
C PHE A 117 1.00 3.38 3.33
N VAL A 118 1.43 4.40 2.59
CA VAL A 118 2.81 4.51 2.12
C VAL A 118 3.69 4.94 3.30
N VAL A 119 4.47 4.00 3.85
CA VAL A 119 5.14 4.18 5.15
C VAL A 119 6.18 5.29 5.11
N ALA A 120 7.02 5.29 4.06
CA ALA A 120 8.09 6.29 3.91
C ALA A 120 7.56 7.72 3.74
N LEU A 121 6.31 7.86 3.28
CA LEU A 121 5.66 9.14 3.06
C LEU A 121 4.69 9.46 4.19
N LYS A 122 5.18 9.39 5.43
CA LYS A 122 4.44 9.73 6.66
C LYS A 122 3.12 8.96 6.82
N ASN A 123 3.09 7.69 6.37
CA ASN A 123 1.86 6.90 6.29
C ASN A 123 0.77 7.60 5.48
N SER A 124 1.11 8.11 4.29
CA SER A 124 0.11 8.70 3.39
C SER A 124 -0.90 7.63 2.96
N PRO A 125 -2.21 7.87 3.10
CA PRO A 125 -3.22 6.86 2.82
C PRO A 125 -3.45 6.70 1.31
N LEU A 126 -3.69 5.46 0.91
CA LEU A 126 -4.30 5.06 -0.35
C LEU A 126 -5.64 4.40 0.03
N ASP A 127 -6.72 5.08 -0.27
CA ASP A 127 -8.07 4.63 0.03
C ASP A 127 -8.51 3.57 -0.99
N ARG A 128 -9.54 2.80 -0.64
CA ARG A 128 -10.12 1.85 -1.60
C ARG A 128 -10.81 2.63 -2.72
N CYS A 129 -10.53 2.20 -3.94
CA CYS A 129 -11.09 2.65 -5.20
C CYS A 129 -11.60 1.40 -5.96
#